data_AF-U9UQI3-F1
#
_entry.id   AF-U9UQI3-F1
#
_cell.length_a   1.000
_cell.length_b   1.000
_cell.length_c   1.000
_cell.angle_alpha   90.00
_cell.angle_beta   90.00
_cell.angle_gamma   90.00
#
_symmetry.space_group_name_H-M   'P 1'
#
loop_
_entity.id
_entity.type
_entity.pdbx_description
1 polymer ?
#
loop_
_entity_poly.entity_id
_entity_poly.type
_entity_poly.pdbx_seq_one_letter_code
_entity_poly.pdbx_strand_id
1 'polypeptide(L)'
;NSTQIIGGYNPLDWKGYGVWKPTTNSFIFNITDGKNISTSKVSYVNNKDRKYAVFCHYDDGPTMGIPMNFIVEDYEVFQIIKK
;
A
#
# COMPACT_ATOMS: atom_id res chain seq x y z
N ASN A 1 18.09 -10.18 11.69
CA ASN A 1 17.77 -8.84 11.15
C ASN A 1 17.58 -8.94 9.66
N SER A 2 16.33 -8.79 9.20
CA SER A 2 16.03 -8.70 7.76
C SER A 2 16.36 -7.29 7.26
N THR A 3 16.88 -7.17 6.04
CA THR A 3 16.97 -5.89 5.32
C THR A 3 15.80 -5.70 4.36
N GLN A 4 14.80 -6.59 4.41
CA GLN A 4 13.63 -6.54 3.55
C GLN A 4 12.76 -5.32 3.87
N ILE A 5 12.26 -4.66 2.83
CA ILE A 5 11.32 -3.55 2.93
C ILE A 5 10.08 -3.92 2.12
N ILE A 6 8.92 -3.97 2.79
CA ILE A 6 7.62 -4.13 2.15
C ILE A 6 6.85 -2.84 2.37
N GLY A 7 6.22 -2.34 1.31
CA GLY A 7 5.45 -1.10 1.39
C GLY A 7 4.50 -0.94 0.21
N GLY A 8 3.92 0.25 0.11
CA GLY A 8 3.03 0.60 -0.99
C GLY A 8 2.94 2.09 -1.20
N TYR A 9 2.45 2.45 -2.39
CA TYR A 9 2.13 3.82 -2.75
C TYR A 9 0.65 3.92 -3.07
N ASN A 10 0.02 4.98 -2.56
CA ASN A 10 -1.34 5.37 -2.89
C ASN A 10 -1.35 6.87 -3.25
N PRO A 11 -1.82 7.27 -4.44
CA PRO A 11 -1.90 8.68 -4.84
C PRO A 11 -3.09 9.42 -4.21
N LEU A 12 -4.01 8.72 -3.55
CA LEU A 12 -5.22 9.30 -2.98
C LEU A 12 -5.04 9.62 -1.50
N ASP A 13 -5.87 10.51 -0.98
CA ASP A 13 -5.96 10.74 0.46
C ASP A 13 -6.67 9.57 1.17
N TRP A 14 -6.49 9.46 2.49
CA TRP A 14 -7.06 8.40 3.32
C TRP A 14 -8.40 8.77 3.98
N LYS A 15 -9.02 9.90 3.62
CA LYS A 15 -10.27 10.34 4.25
C LYS A 15 -11.43 9.48 3.80
N GLY A 16 -12.28 9.12 4.74
CA GLY A 16 -13.52 8.39 4.46
C GLY A 16 -14.02 7.60 5.66
N TYR A 17 -15.26 7.13 5.57
CA TYR A 17 -15.86 6.23 6.54
C TYR A 17 -16.51 5.06 5.82
N GLY A 18 -15.82 3.92 5.78
CA GLY A 18 -16.31 2.71 5.12
C GLY A 18 -16.41 2.83 3.61
N VAL A 19 -15.52 3.63 2.99
CA VAL A 19 -15.55 3.91 1.55
C VAL A 19 -14.37 3.29 0.84
N TRP A 20 -14.64 2.78 -0.36
CA TRP A 20 -13.61 2.36 -1.30
C TRP A 20 -13.27 3.47 -2.28
N LYS A 21 -11.99 3.73 -2.49
CA LYS A 21 -11.51 4.70 -3.47
C LYS A 21 -10.89 4.01 -4.67
N PRO A 22 -11.39 4.27 -5.90
CA PRO A 22 -10.91 3.60 -7.09
C PRO A 22 -9.57 4.17 -7.57
N THR A 23 -8.60 3.29 -7.84
CA THR A 23 -7.33 3.70 -8.47
C THR A 23 -6.61 2.50 -9.08
N THR A 24 -5.94 2.73 -10.22
CA THR A 24 -4.99 1.78 -10.83
C THR A 24 -3.54 2.21 -10.63
N ASN A 25 -3.34 3.39 -10.04
CA ASN A 25 -2.03 4.00 -9.85
C ASN A 25 -1.42 3.66 -8.47
N SER A 26 -2.16 2.95 -7.62
CA SER A 26 -1.62 2.37 -6.40
C SER A 26 -0.85 1.09 -6.71
N PHE A 27 0.20 0.85 -5.94
CA PHE A 27 1.01 -0.36 -6.05
C PHE A 27 1.58 -0.77 -4.70
N ILE A 28 1.84 -2.06 -4.55
CA ILE A 28 2.65 -2.62 -3.46
C ILE A 28 4.04 -2.97 -4.00
N PHE A 29 5.04 -2.89 -3.15
CA PHE A 29 6.40 -3.29 -3.49
C PHE A 29 7.03 -4.15 -2.40
N ASN A 30 7.94 -5.01 -2.81
CA ASN A 30 8.78 -5.82 -1.94
C ASN A 30 10.23 -5.70 -2.42
N ILE A 31 11.08 -5.13 -1.57
CA ILE A 31 12.52 -5.06 -1.75
C ILE A 31 13.13 -6.09 -0.81
N THR A 32 13.64 -7.20 -1.35
CA THR A 32 14.17 -8.30 -0.54
C THR A 32 15.47 -7.96 0.17
N ASP A 33 16.26 -7.05 -0.41
CA ASP A 33 17.45 -6.48 0.20
C ASP A 33 17.41 -4.96 0.06
N GLY A 34 17.19 -4.23 1.15
CA GLY A 34 17.08 -2.77 1.17
C GLY A 34 18.30 -2.02 0.64
N LYS A 35 19.46 -2.69 0.50
CA LYS A 35 20.66 -2.12 -0.15
C LYS A 35 20.69 -2.35 -1.66
N ASN A 36 19.90 -3.28 -2.17
CA ASN A 36 19.84 -3.65 -3.59
C ASN A 36 18.41 -3.57 -4.12
N ILE A 37 17.99 -2.35 -4.49
CA ILE A 37 16.66 -2.08 -5.04
C ILE A 37 16.39 -2.75 -6.40
N SER A 38 17.43 -3.23 -7.10
CA SER A 38 17.28 -3.87 -8.41
C SER A 38 16.49 -5.19 -8.34
N THR A 39 16.43 -5.82 -7.16
CA THR A 39 15.67 -7.06 -6.94
C THR A 39 14.22 -6.80 -6.54
N SER A 40 13.79 -5.54 -6.53
CA SER A 40 12.45 -5.17 -6.12
C SER A 40 11.38 -5.77 -7.04
N LYS A 41 10.29 -6.21 -6.42
CA LYS A 41 9.07 -6.60 -7.11
C LYS A 41 8.00 -5.57 -6.82
N VAL A 42 7.30 -5.13 -7.85
CA VAL A 42 6.19 -4.19 -7.76
C VAL A 42 4.94 -4.85 -8.34
N SER A 43 3.81 -4.72 -7.66
CA SER A 43 2.52 -5.19 -8.14
C SER A 43 1.52 -4.03 -8.11
N TYR A 44 0.90 -3.78 -9.26
CA TYR A 44 -0.10 -2.73 -9.43
C TYR A 44 -1.50 -3.28 -9.23
N VAL A 45 -2.43 -2.41 -8.86
CA VAL A 45 -3.85 -2.78 -8.78
C VAL A 45 -4.38 -3.20 -10.15
N ASN A 46 -5.05 -4.35 -10.20
CA ASN A 46 -5.72 -4.82 -11.40
C ASN A 46 -6.87 -3.88 -11.79
N ASN A 47 -6.96 -3.50 -13.07
CA ASN A 47 -8.03 -2.64 -13.56
C ASN A 47 -9.45 -3.17 -13.25
N LYS A 48 -9.65 -4.50 -13.24
CA LYS A 48 -10.94 -5.11 -12.90
C LYS A 48 -11.35 -4.87 -11.46
N ASP A 49 -10.37 -4.82 -10.56
CA ASP A 49 -10.55 -4.69 -9.11
C ASP A 49 -10.26 -3.27 -8.61
N ARG A 50 -9.98 -2.32 -9.51
CA ARG A 50 -9.59 -0.95 -9.16
C ARG A 50 -10.55 -0.26 -8.21
N LYS A 51 -11.84 -0.61 -8.25
CA LYS A 51 -12.88 -0.06 -7.37
C LYS A 51 -12.71 -0.45 -5.89
N TYR A 52 -11.89 -1.46 -5.60
CA TYR A 52 -11.57 -1.95 -4.26
C TYR A 52 -10.07 -1.76 -3.94
N ALA A 53 -9.43 -0.74 -4.52
CA ALA A 53 -7.99 -0.53 -4.39
C ALA A 53 -7.58 -0.04 -3.00
N VAL A 54 -8.34 0.92 -2.45
CA VAL A 54 -8.03 1.62 -1.21
C VAL A 54 -9.28 1.68 -0.36
N PHE A 55 -9.24 1.11 0.84
CA PHE A 55 -10.31 1.24 1.81
C PHE A 55 -9.97 2.33 2.82
N CYS A 56 -10.94 3.22 3.09
CA CYS A 56 -10.80 4.30 4.05
C CYS A 56 -11.85 4.15 5.15
N HIS A 57 -11.38 3.93 6.37
CA HIS A 57 -12.19 3.89 7.58
C HIS A 57 -11.37 4.51 8.71
N TYR A 58 -12.00 5.23 9.65
CA TYR A 58 -11.23 5.89 10.72
C TYR A 58 -10.71 4.89 11.77
N ASP A 59 -11.36 3.73 11.91
CA ASP A 59 -10.90 2.64 12.77
C ASP A 59 -9.80 1.78 12.11
N ASP A 60 -9.62 1.92 10.79
CA ASP A 60 -8.61 1.15 10.05
C ASP A 60 -7.40 2.04 9.74
N GLY A 61 -6.23 1.41 9.78
CA GLY A 61 -5.04 2.00 9.16
C GLY A 61 -5.18 2.12 7.63
N PRO A 62 -4.16 2.66 6.96
CA PRO A 62 -4.13 2.70 5.50
C PRO A 62 -4.26 1.29 4.91
N THR A 63 -5.42 1.00 4.30
CA THR A 63 -5.74 -0.33 3.80
C THR A 63 -5.61 -0.37 2.28
N MET A 64 -4.72 -1.23 1.78
CA MET A 64 -4.38 -1.32 0.35
C MET A 64 -4.69 -2.69 -0.26
N GLY A 65 -5.95 -3.13 -0.27
CA GLY A 65 -6.35 -4.37 -0.97
C GLY A 65 -5.50 -5.61 -0.67
N ILE A 66 -4.83 -5.64 0.49
CA ILE A 66 -3.89 -6.68 0.88
C ILE A 66 -4.73 -7.87 1.37
N PRO A 67 -4.38 -9.13 1.02
CA PRO A 67 -5.10 -10.29 1.54
C PRO A 67 -5.19 -10.25 3.07
N MET A 68 -6.35 -10.61 3.64
CA MET A 68 -6.61 -10.63 5.09
C MET A 68 -5.57 -11.41 5.91
N ASN A 69 -4.82 -12.33 5.27
CA ASN A 69 -3.81 -13.16 5.92
C ASN A 69 -2.42 -12.53 5.97
N PHE A 70 -2.26 -11.27 5.57
CA PHE A 70 -0.99 -10.56 5.64
C PHE A 70 -1.06 -9.48 6.73
N ILE A 71 -0.52 -9.80 7.90
CA ILE A 71 -0.40 -8.88 9.03
C ILE A 71 1.03 -8.33 9.02
N VAL A 72 1.16 -7.01 9.01
CA VAL A 72 2.43 -6.32 9.23
C VAL A 72 2.37 -5.69 10.61
N GLU A 73 3.27 -6.11 11.48
CA GLU A 73 3.50 -5.50 12.79
C GLU A 73 4.65 -4.49 12.69
N ASP A 74 4.69 -3.52 13.60
CA ASP A 74 5.77 -2.50 13.70
C ASP A 74 6.07 -1.73 12.40
N TYR A 75 5.01 -1.28 11.71
CA TYR A 75 5.14 -0.47 10.49
C TYR A 75 5.12 1.04 10.78
N GLU A 76 5.78 1.81 9.91
CA GLU A 76 5.72 3.27 9.90
C GLU A 76 4.96 3.77 8.67
N VAL A 77 4.08 4.75 8.86
CA VAL A 77 3.31 5.36 7.77
C VAL A 77 3.86 6.76 7.49
N PHE A 78 4.33 6.97 6.26
CA PHE A 78 4.79 8.27 5.79
C PHE A 78 3.85 8.82 4.72
N GLN A 79 3.35 10.04 4.92
CA GLN A 79 2.66 10.79 3.88
C GLN A 79 3.62 11.79 3.24
N ILE A 80 3.97 11.58 1.97
CA ILE A 80 4.79 12.52 1.21
C ILE A 80 3.86 13.51 0.52
N ILE A 81 3.79 14.75 1.04
CA ILE A 81 3.07 15.85 0.39
C ILE A 81 4.05 16.54 -0.56
N LYS A 82 3.87 16.36 -1.88
CA LYS A 82 4.59 17.17 -2.86
C LYS A 82 4.05 18.59 -2.81
N LYS A 83 4.92 19.55 -2.51
CA LYS A 83 4.65 20.99 -2.65
C LYS A 83 4.70 21.40 -4.11
#